data_AF-A0A919YF00-F1
#
_entry.id   AF-A0A919YF00-F1
#
_cell.length_a   1.000
_cell.length_b   1.000
_cell.length_c   1.000
_cell.angle_alpha   90.00
_cell.angle_beta   90.00
_cell.angle_gamma   90.00
#
_symmetry.space_group_name_H-M   'P 1'
#
loop_
_entity.id
_entity.type
_entity.pdbx_description
1 polymer ?
#
loop_
_entity_poly.entity_id
_entity_poly.type
_entity_poly.pdbx_seq_one_letter_code
_entity_poly.pdbx_strand_id
1 'polypeptide(L)' 'MKWENSNPSAETLISIRVRYNVNLNWLLTGNATEAGATYEDNREEQMLKGYRSLNDKDKIEIIEIIQLKNRLKSTV' A
#
# COMPACT_ATOMS: atom_id res chain seq x y z
N MET A 1 23.45 16.46 -19.59
CA MET A 1 22.63 15.26 -19.32
C MET A 1 21.17 15.73 -19.26
N LYS A 2 20.30 15.31 -20.19
CA LYS A 2 18.96 15.90 -20.42
C LYS A 2 17.86 15.19 -19.61
N TRP A 3 17.93 15.22 -18.27
CA TRP A 3 16.87 14.62 -17.44
C TRP A 3 15.74 15.59 -17.14
N GLU A 4 16.00 16.89 -17.23
CA GLU A 4 15.08 17.96 -16.80
C GLU A 4 14.00 18.32 -17.83
N ASN A 5 14.05 17.75 -19.03
CA ASN A 5 13.09 18.03 -20.10
C ASN A 5 12.34 16.77 -20.56
N SER A 6 12.27 15.76 -19.70
CA SER A 6 11.43 14.59 -19.93
C SER A 6 10.11 14.84 -19.22
N ASN A 7 9.08 15.20 -19.98
CA ASN A 7 7.70 15.18 -19.52
C ASN A 7 7.12 13.81 -19.89
N PRO A 8 7.34 12.76 -19.06
CA PRO A 8 6.85 11.43 -19.38
C PRO A 8 5.34 11.51 -19.62
N SER A 9 4.87 10.79 -20.64
CA SER A 9 3.44 10.66 -20.85
C SER A 9 2.78 10.04 -19.61
N ALA A 10 1.50 10.31 -19.41
CA ALA A 10 0.73 9.70 -18.34
C ALA A 10 0.81 8.16 -18.39
N GLU A 11 0.81 7.58 -19.60
CA GLU A 11 0.98 6.14 -19.83
C GLU A 11 2.30 5.61 -19.29
N THR A 12 3.39 6.37 -19.49
CA THR A 12 4.71 6.02 -18.96
C THR A 12 4.69 5.99 -17.43
N LEU A 13 4.09 7.00 -16.79
CA LEU A 13 3.98 7.07 -15.33
C LEU A 13 3.14 5.93 -14.75
N ILE A 14 2.05 5.55 -15.43
CA ILE A 14 1.22 4.41 -15.04
C ILE A 14 2.02 3.10 -15.13
N SER A 15 2.80 2.91 -16.21
CA SER A 15 3.63 1.71 -16.37
C SER A 15 4.67 1.58 -15.25
N ILE A 16 5.25 2.69 -14.81
CA ILE A 16 6.21 2.74 -13.69
C ILE A 16 5.51 2.35 -12.38
N ARG A 17 4.34 2.92 -12.09
CA ARG A 17 3.52 2.53 -10.94
C ARG A 17 3.28 1.02 -10.93
N VAL A 18 2.77 0.46 -12.02
CA VAL A 18 2.39 -0.95 -12.08
C VAL A 18 3.62 -1.86 -11.94
N ARG A 19 4.73 -1.50 -12.60
CA ARG A 19 5.94 -2.32 -12.59
C ARG A 19 6.65 -2.33 -11.23
N TYR A 20 6.64 -1.21 -10.51
CA TYR A 20 7.40 -1.03 -9.28
C TYR A 20 6.53 -0.91 -8.02
N ASN A 21 5.21 -1.01 -8.17
CA ASN A 21 4.20 -0.82 -7.12
C ASN A 21 4.40 0.44 -6.29
N VAL A 22 4.67 1.57 -6.95
CA VAL A 22 4.96 2.85 -6.28
C VAL A 22 3.74 3.76 -6.23
N ASN A 23 3.66 4.61 -5.20
CA ASN A 23 2.61 5.61 -5.08
C ASN A 23 2.73 6.67 -6.18
N LEU A 24 1.67 6.85 -6.98
CA LEU A 24 1.68 7.80 -8.10
C LEU A 24 1.73 9.27 -7.64
N ASN A 25 1.16 9.60 -6.48
CA ASN A 25 1.24 10.96 -5.94
C ASN A 25 2.67 11.31 -5.52
N TRP A 26 3.38 10.36 -4.91
CA TRP A 26 4.81 10.50 -4.66
C TRP A 26 5.59 10.68 -5.96
N LEU A 27 5.29 9.86 -6.99
CA LEU A 27 5.97 9.93 -8.28
C LEU A 27 5.79 11.28 -8.99
N LEU A 28 4.61 11.91 -8.84
CA LEU A 28 4.26 13.17 -9.49
C LEU A 28 4.69 14.42 -8.73
N THR A 29 4.71 14.36 -7.40
CA THR A 29 4.84 15.56 -6.55
C THR A 29 6.09 15.55 -5.69
N GLY A 30 6.79 14.42 -5.59
CA GLY A 30 7.93 14.23 -4.67
C GLY A 30 7.54 14.18 -3.19
N ASN A 31 6.29 14.49 -2.84
CA ASN A 31 5.81 14.47 -1.47
C ASN A 31 5.22 13.09 -1.14
N ALA A 32 5.94 12.33 -0.32
CA ALA A 32 5.35 11.22 0.41
C ALA A 32 4.57 11.83 1.59
N THR A 33 3.25 11.96 1.48
CA THR A 33 2.43 12.22 2.68
C THR A 33 2.67 11.09 3.70
N GLU A 34 2.66 11.41 5.00
CA GLU A 34 3.13 10.56 6.12
C GLU A 34 2.53 9.14 6.23
N ALA A 35 1.52 8.80 5.44
CA ALA A 35 1.21 7.42 5.14
C ALA A 35 1.56 7.12 3.69
N GLY A 36 2.84 6.95 3.39
CA GLY A 36 3.34 6.38 2.12
C GLY A 36 2.87 4.94 1.84
N ALA A 37 1.75 4.52 2.44
CA ALA A 37 1.03 3.31 2.10
C ALA A 37 0.18 3.58 0.84
N THR A 38 0.52 2.90 -0.25
CA THR A 38 -0.47 2.56 -1.26
C THR A 38 -1.42 1.56 -0.64
N TYR A 39 -2.63 2.00 -0.26
CA TYR A 39 -3.72 1.06 0.02
C TYR A 39 -4.20 0.49 -1.32
N GLU A 40 -4.27 -0.83 -1.44
CA GLU A 40 -4.83 -1.57 -2.57
C GLU A 40 -6.34 -1.31 -2.68
N ASP A 41 -7.07 -1.17 -1.55
CA ASP A 41 -8.49 -0.77 -1.52
C ASP A 41 -8.97 -0.07 -0.21
N ASN A 42 -10.24 0.39 -0.20
CA ASN A 42 -10.89 1.08 0.95
C ASN A 42 -11.04 0.17 2.18
N ARG A 43 -11.13 -1.16 1.99
CA ARG A 43 -11.19 -2.10 3.11
C ARG A 43 -9.83 -2.22 3.78
N GLU A 44 -8.75 -2.20 3.01
CA GLU A 44 -7.39 -2.16 3.53
C GLU A 44 -7.12 -0.86 4.29
N GLU A 45 -7.58 0.29 3.77
CA GLU A 45 -7.47 1.56 4.48
C GLU A 45 -8.24 1.54 5.81
N GLN A 46 -9.48 1.07 5.81
CA GLN A 46 -10.30 0.96 7.02
C GLN A 46 -9.70 -0.04 8.03
N MET A 47 -9.19 -1.17 7.55
CA MET A 47 -8.51 -2.16 8.37
C MET A 47 -7.27 -1.57 9.03
N LEU A 48 -6.43 -0.84 8.29
CA LEU A 48 -5.21 -0.24 8.82
C LEU A 48 -5.51 0.90 9.79
N LYS A 49 -6.51 1.74 9.51
CA LYS A 49 -6.97 2.78 10.46
C LYS A 49 -7.53 2.17 11.73
N GLY A 50 -8.41 1.18 11.61
CA GLY A 50 -8.98 0.45 12.73
C GLY A 50 -7.90 -0.23 13.58
N TYR A 51 -7.03 -1.02 12.95
CA TYR A 51 -5.92 -1.69 13.60
C TYR A 51 -5.00 -0.73 14.38
N ARG A 52 -4.67 0.43 13.81
CA ARG A 52 -3.83 1.43 14.49
C ARG A 52 -4.45 1.97 15.78
N SER A 53 -5.77 2.06 15.85
CA SER A 53 -6.49 2.54 17.03
C SER A 53 -6.64 1.53 18.18
N LEU A 54 -6.31 0.25 17.93
CA LEU A 54 -6.46 -0.82 18.93
C LEU A 54 -5.31 -0.86 19.94
N ASN A 55 -5.59 -1.45 21.11
CA ASN A 55 -4.56 -1.82 22.08
C ASN A 55 -3.77 -3.06 21.62
N ASP A 56 -2.65 -3.34 22.28
CA ASP A 56 -1.73 -4.40 21.85
C ASP A 56 -2.33 -5.80 21.93
N LYS A 57 -3.19 -6.07 22.91
CA LYS A 57 -3.85 -7.37 23.04
C LYS A 57 -4.76 -7.63 21.83
N ASP A 58 -5.58 -6.64 21.48
CA ASP A 58 -6.53 -6.77 20.36
C ASP A 58 -5.79 -6.87 19.02
N LYS A 59 -4.66 -6.16 18.87
CA LYS A 59 -3.79 -6.29 17.70
C LYS A 59 -3.23 -7.69 17.53
N ILE A 60 -2.77 -8.32 18.63
CA ILE A 60 -2.26 -9.69 18.62
C ILE A 60 -3.36 -10.65 18.16
N GLU A 61 -4.58 -10.52 18.69
CA GLU A 61 -5.72 -11.37 18.30
C GLU A 61 -6.05 -11.25 16.80
N ILE A 62 -6.05 -10.03 16.25
CA ILE A 62 -6.27 -9.82 14.81
C ILE A 62 -5.19 -10.53 13.97
N ILE A 63 -3.92 -10.47 14.38
CA ILE A 63 -2.83 -11.17 13.69
C ILE A 63 -3.04 -12.70 13.74
N GLU A 64 -3.42 -13.24 14.90
CA GLU A 64 -3.70 -14.67 15.06
C GLU A 64 -4.83 -15.14 14.12
N ILE A 65 -5.91 -14.36 14.01
CA ILE A 65 -7.02 -14.66 13.10
C ILE A 65 -6.55 -14.68 11.64
N ILE A 66 -5.73 -13.72 11.22
CA ILE A 66 -5.17 -13.68 9.85
C ILE A 66 -4.33 -14.93 9.58
N GLN A 67 -3.46 -15.29 10.53
CA GLN A 67 -2.60 -16.48 10.41
C GLN A 67 -3.42 -17.77 10.33
N LEU A 68 -4.47 -17.91 11.15
CA LEU A 68 -5.38 -19.05 11.10
C LEU A 68 -6.04 -19.18 9.74
N LYS A 69 -6.56 -18.07 9.17
CA LYS A 69 -7.19 -18.07 7.85
C LYS A 69 -6.18 -18.46 6.75
N ASN A 70 -4.94 -18.00 6.83
CA ASN A 70 -3.90 -18.38 5.86
C ASN A 70 -3.55 -19.87 5.94
N ARG A 71 -3.43 -20.43 7.15
CA ARG A 71 -3.21 -21.88 7.33
C ARG A 71 -4.35 -22.72 6.75
N LEU A 72 -5.59 -22.30 6.98
CA LEU A 72 -6.76 -22.99 6.44
C LEU A 72 -6.80 -22.94 4.91
N LYS A 73 -6.43 -21.81 4.30
CA LYS A 73 -6.31 -21.71 2.83
C LYS A 73 -5.26 -22.67 2.26
N SER A 74 -4.15 -22.89 2.95
CA SER A 74 -3.10 -23.81 2.49
C SER A 74 -3.43 -25.31 2.68
N THR A 75 -4.54 -25.63 3.33
CA THR A 75 -4.97 -27.02 3.60
C THR A 75 -6.06 -27.50 2.62
N VAL A 76 -6.59 -26.59 1.79
CA VAL A 76 -7.57 -26.84 0.73
C VAL A 76 -6.85 -26.76 -0.62
#